data_AF-A0AAJ2J768-F1
#
_entry.id   AF-A0AAJ2J768-F1
#
_cell.length_a   1.000
_cell.length_b   1.000
_cell.length_c   1.000
_cell.angle_alpha   90.00
_cell.angle_beta   90.00
_cell.angle_gamma   90.00
#
_symmetry.space_group_name_H-M   'P 1'
#
loop_
_entity.id
_entity.type
_entity.pdbx_description
1 polymer ?
#
loop_
_entity_poly.entity_id
_entity_poly.type
_entity_poly.pdbx_seq_one_letter_code
_entity_poly.pdbx_strand_id
1 'polypeptide(L)'
;MLPRVMPMTDDERVTNTEVANTELASEQTLDASAVFIGLVNPKTPVNVGGIMRASGCYGVDGVFYTGRRYELAARSGAAQYHVDTKDAGDRIPLTGVTSLLASIPADTQLICVDLVVGATPLPDFVHPAKAFYVFGPEDGTIGQEIIDKADAVVYVPTVGCMNLAASVNVLLYDRLAKSHREAASLTSSLVPCLSGDALIRQSRDNNNRTRVKVPRAPRKPRHAEASSLKSSKVEPSSSDSTIVITAA
;
A
#
# COMPACT_ATOMS: atom_id res chain seq x y z
N MET A 1 -75.25 1.40 -47.89
CA MET A 1 -74.99 0.45 -48.98
C MET A 1 -73.59 -0.10 -48.76
N LEU A 2 -73.45 -1.29 -48.16
CA LEU A 2 -72.18 -2.03 -48.13
C LEU A 2 -72.23 -3.06 -49.27
N PRO A 3 -71.07 -3.35 -49.91
CA PRO A 3 -70.38 -4.62 -49.67
C PRO A 3 -68.84 -4.41 -49.68
N ARG A 4 -67.91 -5.32 -49.33
CA ARG A 4 -67.83 -6.78 -49.18
C ARG A 4 -66.53 -7.09 -48.40
N VAL A 5 -66.38 -8.31 -47.89
CA VAL A 5 -65.36 -8.76 -46.91
C VAL A 5 -64.24 -9.62 -47.57
N MET A 6 -62.97 -9.34 -47.19
CA MET A 6 -61.76 -10.21 -47.00
C MET A 6 -61.02 -10.85 -48.20
N PRO A 7 -59.74 -11.34 -48.07
CA PRO A 7 -58.93 -11.66 -46.86
C PRO A 7 -57.44 -11.18 -46.83
N MET A 8 -56.76 -11.45 -45.70
CA MET A 8 -55.30 -11.35 -45.47
C MET A 8 -54.48 -12.39 -46.23
N THR A 9 -53.23 -12.06 -46.58
CA THR A 9 -52.06 -12.97 -46.55
C THR A 9 -50.75 -12.17 -46.45
N ASP A 10 -49.77 -12.84 -45.84
CA ASP A 10 -48.48 -12.41 -45.31
C ASP A 10 -47.47 -11.93 -46.37
N ASP A 11 -46.61 -10.96 -46.01
CA ASP A 11 -45.16 -11.12 -46.21
C ASP A 11 -44.33 -10.11 -45.42
N GLU A 12 -43.21 -10.62 -44.90
CA GLU A 12 -42.20 -9.95 -44.07
C GLU A 12 -41.31 -8.96 -44.86
N ARG A 13 -40.41 -8.29 -44.11
CA ARG A 13 -39.21 -7.52 -44.54
C ARG A 13 -39.49 -6.07 -45.02
N VAL A 14 -38.91 -5.00 -44.46
CA VAL A 14 -37.48 -4.71 -44.18
C VAL A 14 -37.34 -3.52 -43.21
N THR A 15 -36.59 -3.78 -42.13
CA THR A 15 -35.68 -2.91 -41.32
C THR A 15 -36.18 -1.61 -40.67
N ASN A 16 -36.47 -1.70 -39.37
CA ASN A 16 -36.11 -0.64 -38.42
C ASN A 16 -35.04 -1.18 -37.46
N THR A 17 -33.79 -0.89 -37.83
CA THR A 17 -32.75 -0.24 -37.03
C THR A 17 -32.86 -0.34 -35.50
N GLU A 18 -31.88 -1.06 -34.93
CA GLU A 18 -31.22 -0.80 -33.65
C GLU A 18 -32.05 -0.84 -32.37
N VAL A 19 -32.35 -2.05 -31.89
CA VAL A 19 -32.44 -2.34 -30.45
C VAL A 19 -31.92 -3.76 -30.20
N ALA A 20 -30.60 -3.88 -30.18
CA ALA A 20 -29.88 -5.04 -29.66
C ALA A 20 -28.61 -4.55 -28.96
N ASN A 21 -28.78 -3.68 -27.96
CA ASN A 21 -27.75 -3.50 -26.94
C ASN A 21 -27.79 -4.73 -26.04
N THR A 22 -27.08 -5.73 -26.55
CA THR A 22 -26.71 -6.97 -25.90
C THR A 22 -26.07 -6.61 -24.57
N GLU A 23 -26.78 -6.91 -23.49
CA GLU A 23 -26.20 -7.18 -22.18
C GLU A 23 -25.03 -8.14 -22.37
N LEU A 24 -23.79 -7.65 -22.30
CA LEU A 24 -22.57 -8.43 -22.07
C LEU A 24 -21.36 -7.48 -22.13
N ALA A 25 -20.99 -6.95 -20.97
CA ALA A 25 -19.60 -6.77 -20.52
C ALA A 25 -19.58 -5.92 -19.23
N SER A 26 -20.27 -6.35 -18.18
CA SER A 26 -19.73 -6.13 -16.84
C SER A 26 -18.68 -7.21 -16.60
N GLU A 27 -17.53 -7.05 -17.27
CA GLU A 27 -16.29 -7.62 -16.72
C GLU A 27 -16.12 -6.94 -15.37
N GLN A 28 -16.53 -7.62 -14.30
CA GLN A 28 -16.06 -7.33 -12.96
C GLN A 28 -14.56 -7.57 -12.99
N THR A 29 -13.81 -6.53 -13.36
CA THR A 29 -12.38 -6.44 -13.10
C THR A 29 -12.22 -6.61 -11.61
N LEU A 30 -11.48 -7.63 -11.19
CA LEU A 30 -11.00 -7.77 -9.82
C LEU A 30 -10.52 -6.38 -9.37
N ASP A 31 -11.23 -5.76 -8.42
CA ASP A 31 -11.01 -4.37 -8.02
C ASP A 31 -9.52 -4.16 -7.75
N ALA A 32 -8.84 -3.44 -8.64
CA ALA A 32 -7.43 -3.15 -8.48
C ALA A 32 -7.24 -2.35 -7.19
N SER A 33 -6.40 -2.85 -6.30
CA SER A 33 -5.98 -2.10 -5.11
C SER A 33 -5.29 -0.82 -5.57
N ALA A 34 -5.65 0.31 -4.96
CA ALA A 34 -5.04 1.61 -5.24
C ALA A 34 -4.68 2.31 -3.92
N VAL A 35 -3.52 2.95 -3.89
CA VAL A 35 -2.97 3.61 -2.71
C VAL A 35 -2.51 5.01 -3.06
N PHE A 36 -3.12 5.99 -2.42
CA PHE A 36 -2.76 7.40 -2.54
C PHE A 36 -2.35 7.97 -1.18
N ILE A 37 -1.45 8.93 -1.20
CA ILE A 37 -0.98 9.65 0.00
C ILE A 37 -1.33 11.13 -0.12
N GLY A 38 -1.93 11.70 0.91
CA GLY A 38 -2.18 13.13 1.07
C GLY A 38 -1.34 13.72 2.20
N LEU A 39 -0.62 14.79 1.93
CA LEU A 39 0.20 15.49 2.92
C LEU A 39 -0.38 16.88 3.20
N VAL A 40 -0.76 17.14 4.45
CA VAL A 40 -1.28 18.45 4.85
C VAL A 40 -0.10 19.42 5.04
N ASN A 41 0.05 20.36 4.11
CA ASN A 41 1.04 21.44 4.16
C ASN A 41 2.45 21.01 4.63
N PRO A 42 3.10 20.01 4.02
CA PRO A 42 4.38 19.48 4.50
C PRO A 42 5.47 20.55 4.55
N LYS A 43 6.32 20.51 5.59
CA LYS A 43 7.31 21.54 5.89
C LYS A 43 8.64 21.30 5.19
N THR A 44 9.17 20.09 5.26
CA THR A 44 10.57 19.83 4.88
C THR A 44 10.72 19.00 3.62
N PRO A 45 11.58 19.39 2.66
CA PRO A 45 11.88 18.59 1.48
C PRO A 45 12.43 17.20 1.82
N VAL A 46 13.13 17.06 2.94
CA VAL A 46 13.68 15.77 3.41
C VAL A 46 12.57 14.76 3.71
N ASN A 47 11.52 15.18 4.43
CA ASN A 47 10.38 14.29 4.68
C ASN A 47 9.67 13.92 3.39
N VAL A 48 9.43 14.91 2.50
CA VAL A 48 8.78 14.64 1.21
C VAL A 48 9.61 13.67 0.36
N GLY A 49 10.92 13.84 0.29
CA GLY A 49 11.82 12.91 -0.41
C GLY A 49 11.80 11.50 0.21
N GLY A 50 11.81 11.39 1.53
CA GLY A 50 11.66 10.11 2.23
C GLY A 50 10.32 9.42 1.95
N ILE A 51 9.24 10.19 1.85
CA ILE A 51 7.91 9.70 1.49
C ILE A 51 7.89 9.23 0.05
N MET A 52 8.45 9.99 -0.89
CA MET A 52 8.53 9.57 -2.30
C MET A 52 9.34 8.28 -2.47
N ARG A 53 10.43 8.13 -1.70
CA ARG A 53 11.18 6.86 -1.67
C ARG A 53 10.32 5.71 -1.13
N ALA A 54 9.59 5.91 -0.03
CA ALA A 54 8.68 4.92 0.51
C ALA A 54 7.58 4.54 -0.49
N SER A 55 6.98 5.54 -1.13
CA SER A 55 5.98 5.37 -2.19
C SER A 55 6.47 4.45 -3.30
N GLY A 56 7.72 4.62 -3.75
CA GLY A 56 8.37 3.75 -4.72
C GLY A 56 8.59 2.31 -4.23
N CYS A 57 8.95 2.14 -2.95
CA CYS A 57 9.16 0.82 -2.36
C CYS A 57 7.87 0.01 -2.17
N TYR A 58 6.75 0.68 -1.88
CA TYR A 58 5.48 0.04 -1.54
C TYR A 58 4.41 0.12 -2.64
N GLY A 59 4.72 0.71 -3.79
CA GLY A 59 3.82 0.77 -4.94
C GLY A 59 2.63 1.71 -4.73
N VAL A 60 2.89 2.92 -4.24
CA VAL A 60 1.88 3.99 -4.14
C VAL A 60 1.61 4.58 -5.53
N ASP A 61 0.34 4.84 -5.85
CA ASP A 61 -0.11 5.34 -7.15
C ASP A 61 0.01 6.85 -7.32
N GLY A 62 0.00 7.61 -6.22
CA GLY A 62 0.18 9.05 -6.26
C GLY A 62 0.30 9.70 -4.89
N VAL A 63 1.02 10.83 -4.85
CA VAL A 63 1.21 11.66 -3.66
C VAL A 63 0.67 13.06 -3.94
N PHE A 64 -0.18 13.55 -3.06
CA PHE A 64 -0.79 14.86 -3.09
C PHE A 64 -0.34 15.67 -1.89
N TYR A 65 -0.14 16.97 -2.05
CA TYR A 65 0.15 17.85 -0.92
C TYR A 65 -0.60 19.16 -1.03
N THR A 66 -0.97 19.74 0.12
CA THR A 66 -1.52 21.09 0.17
C THR A 66 -0.47 22.10 0.62
N GLY A 67 -0.81 23.39 0.56
CA GLY A 67 0.02 24.46 1.09
C GLY A 67 1.27 24.75 0.26
N ARG A 68 2.16 25.58 0.81
CA ARG A 68 3.30 26.16 0.07
C ARG A 68 4.64 25.98 0.78
N ARG A 69 4.66 25.43 2.00
CA ARG A 69 5.89 25.33 2.80
C ARG A 69 6.96 24.49 2.11
N TYR A 70 6.58 23.31 1.63
CA TYR A 70 7.44 22.45 0.83
C TYR A 70 8.02 23.17 -0.39
N GLU A 71 7.19 23.80 -1.22
CA GLU A 71 7.66 24.48 -2.43
C GLU A 71 8.65 25.62 -2.14
N LEU A 72 8.36 26.41 -1.09
CA LEU A 72 9.24 27.50 -0.68
C LEU A 72 10.58 26.97 -0.15
N ALA A 73 10.56 25.88 0.63
CA ALA A 73 11.76 25.23 1.14
C ALA A 73 12.59 24.56 0.02
N ALA A 74 11.93 23.95 -0.96
CA ALA A 74 12.59 23.33 -2.11
C ALA A 74 13.30 24.37 -3.00
N ARG A 75 12.69 25.54 -3.22
CA ARG A 75 13.27 26.62 -4.04
C ARG A 75 14.45 27.33 -3.38
N SER A 76 14.51 27.34 -2.06
CA SER A 76 15.53 28.08 -1.29
C SER A 76 16.85 27.32 -1.10
N GLY A 77 17.04 26.17 -1.78
CA GLY A 77 18.30 25.43 -1.79
C GLY A 77 18.54 24.55 -0.55
N ALA A 78 17.55 24.43 0.33
CA ALA A 78 17.56 23.46 1.44
C ALA A 78 17.34 22.00 0.97
N ALA A 79 17.41 21.74 -0.34
CA ALA A 79 17.51 20.42 -0.95
C ALA A 79 18.90 19.78 -0.68
N GLN A 80 19.41 19.92 0.54
CA GLN A 80 20.50 19.08 1.02
C GLN A 80 19.84 17.78 1.47
N TYR A 81 19.92 16.79 0.58
CA TYR A 81 19.84 15.34 0.76
C TYR A 81 19.23 14.85 -0.55
N HIS A 82 20.09 14.70 -1.55
CA HIS A 82 19.85 13.83 -2.69
C HIS A 82 19.63 12.43 -2.07
N VAL A 83 18.38 12.12 -1.70
CA VAL A 83 18.02 10.78 -1.22
C VAL A 83 18.23 9.89 -2.44
N ASP A 84 19.28 9.09 -2.35
CA ASP A 84 19.92 8.41 -3.46
C ASP A 84 18.92 7.69 -4.39
N THR A 85 19.17 7.92 -5.67
CA THR A 85 18.51 7.48 -6.90
C THR A 85 18.28 5.98 -6.93
N LYS A 86 17.04 5.58 -6.66
CA LYS A 86 16.41 4.55 -7.47
C LYS A 86 15.20 5.20 -8.13
N ASP A 87 15.18 5.19 -9.46
CA ASP A 87 14.19 5.74 -10.43
C ASP A 87 12.69 5.46 -10.13
N ALA A 88 12.35 4.86 -8.98
CA ALA A 88 10.98 4.63 -8.55
C ALA A 88 10.25 5.94 -8.20
N GLY A 89 10.97 6.97 -7.74
CA GLY A 89 10.40 8.30 -7.48
C GLY A 89 9.95 9.03 -8.74
N ASP A 90 10.57 8.76 -9.89
CA ASP A 90 10.32 9.48 -11.16
C ASP A 90 8.97 9.12 -11.80
N ARG A 91 8.35 8.03 -11.37
CA ARG A 91 7.08 7.55 -11.93
C ARG A 91 5.87 7.90 -11.08
N ILE A 92 6.05 8.22 -9.81
CA ILE A 92 4.95 8.50 -8.89
C ILE A 92 4.66 10.00 -8.93
N PRO A 93 3.45 10.42 -9.32
CA PRO A 93 3.11 11.83 -9.40
C PRO A 93 3.12 12.44 -7.99
N LEU A 94 3.87 13.54 -7.82
CA LEU A 94 3.81 14.42 -6.66
C LEU A 94 3.07 15.70 -7.06
N THR A 95 1.81 15.82 -6.63
CA THR A 95 0.91 16.89 -7.11
C THR A 95 0.53 17.85 -5.99
N GLY A 96 0.80 19.13 -6.18
CA GLY A 96 0.29 20.19 -5.32
C GLY A 96 -1.19 20.46 -5.61
N VAL A 97 -2.03 20.42 -4.57
CA VAL A 97 -3.48 20.64 -4.67
C VAL A 97 -3.96 21.67 -3.65
N THR A 98 -5.08 22.32 -3.95
CA THR A 98 -5.70 23.28 -3.03
C THR A 98 -6.48 22.59 -1.90
N SER A 99 -7.05 21.41 -2.18
CA SER A 99 -7.83 20.62 -1.22
C SER A 99 -7.59 19.13 -1.42
N LEU A 100 -7.16 18.43 -0.37
CA LEU A 100 -7.03 16.97 -0.40
C LEU A 100 -8.39 16.30 -0.62
N LEU A 101 -9.43 16.82 0.04
CA LEU A 101 -10.79 16.26 -0.04
C LEU A 101 -11.36 16.30 -1.47
N ALA A 102 -11.04 17.33 -2.24
CA ALA A 102 -11.45 17.44 -3.64
C ALA A 102 -10.60 16.59 -4.60
N SER A 103 -9.47 16.05 -4.11
CA SER A 103 -8.49 15.29 -4.89
C SER A 103 -8.59 13.78 -4.64
N ILE A 104 -9.56 13.33 -3.83
CA ILE A 104 -9.78 11.91 -3.54
C ILE A 104 -10.35 11.26 -4.80
N PRO A 105 -9.70 10.22 -5.35
CA PRO A 105 -10.24 9.48 -6.49
C PRO A 105 -11.57 8.79 -6.16
N ALA A 106 -12.34 8.48 -7.20
CA ALA A 106 -13.59 7.74 -7.03
C ALA A 106 -13.37 6.40 -6.30
N ASP A 107 -14.37 5.98 -5.53
CA ASP A 107 -14.40 4.70 -4.81
C ASP A 107 -13.20 4.47 -3.87
N THR A 108 -12.61 5.54 -3.35
CA THR A 108 -11.44 5.49 -2.48
C THR A 108 -11.80 5.96 -1.08
N GLN A 109 -11.47 5.14 -0.06
CA GLN A 109 -11.73 5.48 1.33
C GLN A 109 -10.69 6.46 1.88
N LEU A 110 -11.16 7.51 2.55
CA LEU A 110 -10.35 8.53 3.20
C LEU A 110 -9.93 8.07 4.59
N ILE A 111 -8.62 7.82 4.76
CA ILE A 111 -8.07 7.35 6.04
C ILE A 111 -7.14 8.43 6.59
N CYS A 112 -7.51 9.06 7.71
CA CYS A 112 -6.66 10.03 8.37
C CYS A 112 -5.69 9.35 9.33
N VAL A 113 -4.43 9.77 9.33
CA VAL A 113 -3.35 9.17 10.10
C VAL A 113 -2.74 10.24 11.00
N ASP A 114 -3.15 10.25 12.26
CA ASP A 114 -2.74 11.26 13.24
C ASP A 114 -3.04 10.79 14.68
N LEU A 115 -2.45 11.44 15.67
CA LEU A 115 -2.67 11.19 17.10
C LEU A 115 -3.97 11.85 17.58
N VAL A 116 -5.11 11.31 17.12
CA VAL A 116 -6.46 11.78 17.51
C VAL A 116 -7.06 10.86 18.58
N VAL A 117 -7.68 11.45 19.60
CA VAL A 117 -8.37 10.68 20.65
C VAL A 117 -9.53 9.90 20.03
N GLY A 118 -9.56 8.59 20.24
CA GLY A 118 -10.55 7.69 19.65
C GLY A 118 -10.15 7.10 18.30
N ALA A 119 -8.96 7.43 17.77
CA ALA A 119 -8.42 6.78 16.59
C ALA A 119 -8.15 5.29 16.83
N THR A 120 -8.25 4.49 15.76
CA THR A 120 -7.95 3.06 15.78
C THR A 120 -6.44 2.84 15.77
N PRO A 121 -5.87 1.99 16.63
CA PRO A 121 -4.44 1.68 16.57
C PRO A 121 -4.13 0.94 15.26
N LEU A 122 -3.06 1.37 14.57
CA LEU A 122 -2.67 0.84 13.26
C LEU A 122 -2.58 -0.69 13.22
N PRO A 123 -2.02 -1.41 14.22
CA PRO A 123 -2.00 -2.88 14.21
C PRO A 123 -3.39 -3.53 14.06
N ASP A 124 -4.44 -2.89 14.60
CA ASP A 124 -5.81 -3.41 14.60
C ASP A 124 -6.63 -2.93 13.40
N PHE A 125 -6.11 -1.94 12.65
CA PHE A 125 -6.79 -1.38 11.49
C PHE A 125 -6.79 -2.33 10.28
N VAL A 126 -7.93 -2.47 9.60
CA VAL A 126 -8.03 -3.24 8.35
C VAL A 126 -7.96 -2.27 7.17
N HIS A 127 -6.96 -2.45 6.32
CA HIS A 127 -6.74 -1.54 5.20
C HIS A 127 -7.72 -1.80 4.04
N PRO A 128 -8.40 -0.76 3.52
CA PRO A 128 -9.30 -0.93 2.38
C PRO A 128 -8.51 -1.14 1.08
N ALA A 129 -9.11 -1.80 0.08
CA ALA A 129 -8.47 -2.06 -1.21
C ALA A 129 -8.04 -0.75 -1.91
N LYS A 130 -8.90 0.26 -1.93
CA LYS A 130 -8.62 1.61 -2.44
C LYS A 130 -8.58 2.59 -1.27
N ALA A 131 -7.41 3.16 -1.00
CA ALA A 131 -7.19 4.00 0.17
C ALA A 131 -6.49 5.32 -0.20
N PHE A 132 -6.97 6.42 0.39
CA PHE A 132 -6.34 7.73 0.38
C PHE A 132 -5.92 8.07 1.80
N TYR A 133 -4.64 7.86 2.12
CA TYR A 133 -4.10 8.11 3.46
C TYR A 133 -3.68 9.56 3.61
N VAL A 134 -4.28 10.29 4.55
CA VAL A 134 -3.92 11.68 4.85
C VAL A 134 -3.08 11.76 6.10
N PHE A 135 -1.96 12.48 6.03
CA PHE A 135 -1.05 12.73 7.14
C PHE A 135 -1.00 14.22 7.48
N GLY A 136 -0.96 14.51 8.78
CA GLY A 136 -0.84 15.86 9.31
C GLY A 136 0.52 16.52 9.04
N PRO A 137 0.62 17.85 9.24
CA PRO A 137 1.88 18.57 9.16
C PRO A 137 2.84 18.15 10.28
N GLU A 138 4.15 18.31 10.09
CA GLU A 138 5.17 17.92 11.08
C GLU A 138 5.06 18.62 12.44
N ASP A 139 4.44 19.79 12.46
CA ASP A 139 4.34 20.71 13.59
C ASP A 139 2.88 21.04 13.94
N GLY A 140 1.94 20.15 13.61
CA GLY A 140 0.54 20.30 13.95
C GLY A 140 -0.23 19.01 13.75
N THR A 141 -1.55 19.14 13.62
CA THR A 141 -2.46 18.02 13.39
C THR A 141 -3.24 18.24 12.10
N ILE A 142 -3.88 17.19 11.60
CA ILE A 142 -4.89 17.28 10.56
C ILE A 142 -6.03 18.17 11.08
N GLY A 143 -6.55 19.06 10.22
CA GLY A 143 -7.68 19.92 10.54
C GLY A 143 -8.96 19.11 10.74
N GLN A 144 -9.81 19.56 11.68
CA GLN A 144 -11.05 18.87 12.04
C GLN A 144 -11.97 18.67 10.82
N GLU A 145 -11.93 19.59 9.86
CA GLU A 145 -12.69 19.53 8.62
C GLU A 145 -12.36 18.33 7.71
N ILE A 146 -11.14 17.79 7.82
CA ILE A 146 -10.73 16.57 7.12
C ILE A 146 -11.07 15.35 7.98
N ILE A 147 -10.82 15.41 9.30
CA ILE A 147 -11.13 14.34 10.25
C ILE A 147 -12.63 13.98 10.22
N ASP A 148 -13.50 14.99 10.21
CA ASP A 148 -14.97 14.80 10.21
C ASP A 148 -15.50 14.10 8.95
N LYS A 149 -14.71 14.07 7.88
CA LYS A 149 -15.06 13.44 6.60
C LYS A 149 -14.35 12.11 6.40
N ALA A 150 -13.44 11.72 7.30
CA ALA A 150 -12.67 10.50 7.17
C ALA A 150 -13.55 9.27 7.42
N ASP A 151 -13.38 8.25 6.59
CA ASP A 151 -14.03 6.94 6.80
C ASP A 151 -13.41 6.22 8.01
N ALA A 152 -12.13 6.46 8.27
CA ALA A 152 -11.47 6.05 9.50
C ALA A 152 -10.34 7.00 9.91
N VAL A 153 -10.06 7.03 11.22
CA VAL A 153 -8.89 7.70 11.78
C VAL A 153 -8.03 6.65 12.46
N VAL A 154 -6.74 6.64 12.11
CA VAL A 154 -5.77 5.63 12.52
C VAL A 154 -4.56 6.30 13.15
N TYR A 155 -3.96 5.68 14.16
CA TYR A 155 -2.73 6.18 14.77
C TYR A 155 -1.69 5.08 14.94
N VAL A 156 -0.42 5.46 14.91
CA VAL A 156 0.68 4.55 15.23
C VAL A 156 0.89 4.57 16.76
N PRO A 157 0.78 3.43 17.46
CA PRO A 157 0.84 3.39 18.93
C PRO A 157 2.28 3.51 19.45
N THR A 158 2.86 4.70 19.37
CA THR A 158 4.20 5.04 19.89
C THR A 158 4.15 5.95 21.11
N VAL A 159 5.26 6.02 21.84
CA VAL A 159 5.48 7.06 22.86
C VAL A 159 5.83 8.36 22.15
N GLY A 160 4.85 9.25 22.00
CA GLY A 160 4.99 10.53 21.30
C GLY A 160 4.76 10.42 19.78
N CYS A 161 4.85 11.57 19.10
CA CYS A 161 4.69 11.65 17.66
C CYS A 161 5.91 11.10 16.91
N MET A 162 5.65 10.40 15.81
CA MET A 162 6.67 9.89 14.91
C MET A 162 6.97 10.92 13.80
N ASN A 163 8.19 10.90 13.27
CA ASN A 163 8.54 11.68 12.08
C ASN A 163 7.57 11.36 10.92
N LEU A 164 7.14 12.39 10.17
CA LEU A 164 6.16 12.26 9.09
C LEU A 164 6.51 11.16 8.07
N ALA A 165 7.74 11.15 7.56
CA ALA A 165 8.16 10.13 6.59
C ALA A 165 8.27 8.74 7.20
N ALA A 166 8.68 8.64 8.47
CA ALA A 166 8.69 7.38 9.20
C ALA A 166 7.26 6.84 9.41
N SER A 167 6.29 7.69 9.75
CA SER A 167 4.88 7.31 9.90
C SER A 167 4.32 6.73 8.60
N VAL A 168 4.63 7.34 7.45
CA VAL A 168 4.24 6.82 6.14
C VAL A 168 4.86 5.43 5.88
N ASN A 169 6.16 5.25 6.18
CA ASN A 169 6.81 3.95 6.02
C ASN A 169 6.16 2.87 6.88
N VAL A 170 5.86 3.16 8.14
CA VAL A 170 5.24 2.21 9.07
C VAL A 170 3.85 1.81 8.58
N LEU A 171 3.04 2.78 8.12
CA LEU A 171 1.71 2.49 7.59
C LEU A 171 1.75 1.64 6.32
N LEU A 172 2.63 1.97 5.37
CA LEU A 172 2.75 1.22 4.12
C LEU A 172 3.30 -0.20 4.36
N TYR A 173 4.24 -0.35 5.29
CA TYR A 173 4.73 -1.65 5.71
C TYR A 173 3.62 -2.48 6.38
N ASP A 174 2.84 -1.90 7.28
CA ASP A 174 1.74 -2.59 7.96
C ASP A 174 0.69 -3.10 6.95
N ARG A 175 0.31 -2.26 5.97
CA ARG A 175 -0.56 -2.65 4.85
C ARG A 175 0.00 -3.85 4.09
N LEU A 176 1.27 -3.79 3.68
CA LEU A 176 1.93 -4.88 2.94
C LEU A 176 2.02 -6.16 3.78
N ALA A 177 2.37 -6.04 5.06
CA ALA A 177 2.51 -7.18 5.96
C ALA A 177 1.16 -7.87 6.22
N LYS A 178 0.06 -7.11 6.27
CA LYS A 178 -1.29 -7.65 6.39
C LYS A 178 -1.77 -8.31 5.11
N SER A 179 -1.54 -7.70 3.94
CA SER A 179 -1.91 -8.32 2.66
C SER A 179 -1.16 -9.63 2.40
N HIS A 180 0.12 -9.74 2.80
CA HIS A 180 0.86 -11.00 2.75
C HIS A 180 0.26 -12.09 3.66
N ARG A 181 -0.21 -11.73 4.86
CA ARG A 181 -0.85 -12.67 5.79
C ARG A 181 -2.20 -13.16 5.23
N GLU A 182 -2.99 -12.25 4.67
CA GLU A 182 -4.26 -12.59 4.01
C GLU A 182 -4.03 -13.50 2.80
N ALA A 183 -3.10 -13.16 1.92
CA ALA A 183 -2.73 -13.98 0.76
C ALA A 183 -2.21 -15.38 1.16
N ALA A 184 -1.47 -15.49 2.26
CA ALA A 184 -1.02 -16.78 2.77
C ALA A 184 -2.15 -17.63 3.36
N SER A 185 -3.21 -16.99 3.88
CA SER A 185 -4.38 -17.68 4.43
C SER A 185 -5.35 -18.18 3.34
N LEU A 186 -5.45 -17.44 2.23
CA LEU A 186 -6.25 -17.77 1.07
C LEU A 186 -5.48 -18.79 0.22
N THR A 187 -5.62 -20.07 0.57
CA THR A 187 -4.99 -21.19 -0.14
C THR A 187 -5.67 -21.35 -1.50
N SER A 188 -5.20 -20.60 -2.51
CA SER A 188 -5.59 -20.57 -3.93
C SER A 188 -6.02 -19.15 -4.33
N SER A 189 -5.25 -18.48 -5.21
CA SER A 189 -5.76 -17.90 -6.46
C SER A 189 -4.86 -16.78 -7.05
N LEU A 190 -4.39 -17.06 -8.28
CA LEU A 190 -4.28 -16.19 -9.47
C LEU A 190 -3.47 -14.88 -9.48
N VAL A 191 -3.01 -14.33 -8.37
CA VAL A 191 -2.07 -13.19 -8.40
C VAL A 191 -0.71 -13.65 -7.86
N PRO A 192 0.36 -13.68 -8.67
CA PRO A 192 1.68 -13.93 -8.16
C PRO A 192 2.09 -12.77 -7.26
N CYS A 193 1.95 -12.96 -5.95
CA CYS A 193 2.62 -12.10 -4.98
C CYS A 193 4.12 -12.38 -5.15
N LEU A 194 4.81 -11.54 -5.93
CA LEU A 194 6.26 -11.61 -6.08
C LEU A 194 6.88 -11.46 -4.70
N SER A 195 7.33 -12.57 -4.15
CA SER A 195 7.97 -12.65 -2.84
C SER A 195 9.17 -13.59 -2.91
N GLY A 196 9.99 -13.56 -1.86
CA GLY A 196 11.22 -14.33 -1.78
C GLY A 196 12.24 -13.94 -2.85
N ASP A 197 13.02 -14.93 -3.29
CA ASP A 197 14.18 -14.72 -4.16
C ASP A 197 13.87 -14.04 -5.50
N ALA A 198 12.65 -14.20 -6.04
CA ALA A 198 12.27 -13.58 -7.31
C ALA A 198 12.21 -12.06 -7.20
N LEU A 199 11.52 -11.55 -6.17
CA LEU A 199 11.48 -10.12 -5.87
C LEU A 199 12.87 -9.57 -5.55
N ILE A 200 13.65 -10.30 -4.73
CA ILE A 200 15.02 -9.88 -4.38
C ILE A 200 15.89 -9.72 -5.63
N ARG A 201 15.80 -10.64 -6.60
CA ARG A 201 16.57 -10.57 -7.84
C ARG A 201 16.14 -9.42 -8.74
N GLN A 202 14.86 -9.05 -8.71
CA GLN A 202 14.31 -7.92 -9.47
C GLN A 202 14.67 -6.57 -8.83
N SER A 203 14.66 -6.49 -7.49
CA SER A 203 14.83 -5.22 -6.76
C SER A 203 16.28 -4.89 -6.37
N ARG A 204 17.17 -5.89 -6.34
CA ARG A 204 18.58 -5.66 -6.01
C ARG A 204 19.25 -4.77 -7.05
N ASP A 205 20.05 -3.83 -6.59
CA ASP A 205 20.98 -3.09 -7.44
C ASP A 205 22.24 -3.91 -7.75
N ASN A 206 23.11 -3.37 -8.60
CA ASN A 206 24.35 -4.01 -9.04
C ASN A 206 25.37 -4.23 -7.90
N ASN A 207 25.19 -3.54 -6.77
CA ASN A 207 26.07 -3.57 -5.62
C ASN A 207 25.65 -4.65 -4.61
N ASN A 208 24.37 -5.04 -4.59
CA ASN A 208 23.89 -6.10 -3.71
C ASN A 208 24.09 -7.51 -4.29
N ARG A 209 25.19 -8.15 -3.87
CA ARG A 209 25.60 -9.52 -4.28
C ARG A 209 25.56 -10.55 -3.16
N THR A 210 25.10 -10.16 -1.98
CA THR A 210 25.10 -11.02 -0.79
C THR A 210 24.04 -12.12 -0.90
N ARG A 211 24.27 -13.25 -0.20
CA ARG A 211 23.37 -14.42 -0.21
C ARG A 211 23.31 -15.04 1.18
N VAL A 212 22.14 -15.55 1.56
CA VAL A 212 21.95 -16.29 2.82
C VAL A 212 22.75 -17.59 2.78
N LYS A 213 23.51 -17.88 3.83
CA LYS A 213 24.21 -19.15 3.98
C LYS A 213 23.18 -20.25 4.23
N VAL A 214 23.12 -21.23 3.33
CA VAL A 214 22.28 -22.41 3.55
C VAL A 214 22.80 -23.14 4.80
N PRO A 215 21.96 -23.38 5.82
CA PRO A 215 22.37 -24.13 7.00
C PRO A 215 22.94 -25.49 6.55
N ARG A 216 24.18 -25.79 6.92
CA ARG A 216 24.75 -27.12 6.65
C ARG A 216 23.94 -28.12 7.46
N ALA A 217 23.48 -29.20 6.82
CA ALA A 217 22.87 -30.32 7.52
C ALA A 217 23.75 -30.74 8.71
N PRO A 218 23.17 -31.06 9.88
CA PRO A 218 23.94 -31.46 11.04
C PRO A 218 24.84 -32.63 10.66
N ARG A 219 26.15 -32.48 10.89
CA ARG A 219 27.11 -33.55 10.65
C ARG A 219 26.71 -34.74 11.52
N LYS A 220 26.48 -35.91 10.91
CA LYS A 220 26.33 -37.16 11.67
C LYS A 220 27.49 -37.25 12.68
N PRO A 221 27.21 -37.51 13.96
CA PRO A 221 28.27 -37.66 14.95
C PRO A 221 29.23 -38.75 14.49
N ARG A 222 30.52 -38.39 14.37
CA ARG A 222 31.57 -39.40 14.20
C ARG A 222 31.71 -40.08 15.56
N HIS A 223 31.27 -41.33 15.60
CA HIS A 223 31.35 -42.25 16.74
C HIS A 223 30.47 -41.87 17.95
N ALA A 224 29.26 -42.45 17.98
CA ALA A 224 28.59 -42.70 19.24
C ALA A 224 29.02 -44.10 19.71
N GLU A 225 30.04 -44.15 20.57
CA GLU A 225 30.18 -45.29 21.49
C GLU A 225 29.00 -45.24 22.46
N ALA A 226 28.31 -46.36 22.59
CA ALA A 226 27.18 -46.49 23.50
C ALA A 226 27.68 -46.40 24.94
N SER A 227 27.23 -45.38 25.69
CA SER A 227 27.16 -45.51 27.14
C SER A 227 25.99 -44.75 27.75
N SER A 228 25.28 -45.50 28.60
CA SER A 228 24.14 -45.27 29.48
C SER A 228 23.65 -43.85 29.84
N LEU A 229 22.32 -43.74 29.77
CA LEU A 229 21.37 -43.06 30.67
C LEU A 229 21.90 -42.03 31.69
N LYS A 230 21.32 -40.82 31.65
CA LYS A 230 20.37 -40.34 32.67
C LYS A 230 19.61 -39.09 32.22
N SER A 231 18.35 -39.02 32.66
CA SER A 231 17.34 -37.98 32.45
C SER A 231 17.59 -36.76 33.33
N SER A 232 17.45 -35.55 32.78
CA SER A 232 16.90 -34.39 33.50
C SER A 232 16.41 -33.32 32.53
N LYS A 233 15.27 -32.73 32.89
CA LYS A 233 14.35 -31.85 32.16
C LYS A 233 14.72 -30.38 32.42
N VAL A 234 14.86 -29.53 31.39
CA VAL A 234 14.81 -28.05 31.49
C VAL A 234 14.21 -27.44 30.21
N GLU A 235 13.38 -26.42 30.40
CA GLU A 235 12.49 -25.70 29.46
C GLU A 235 13.18 -24.89 28.32
N PRO A 236 12.45 -24.45 27.27
CA PRO A 236 13.04 -23.67 26.19
C PRO A 236 13.08 -22.17 26.53
N SER A 237 14.30 -21.61 26.60
CA SER A 237 14.51 -20.16 26.62
C SER A 237 14.49 -19.58 25.21
N SER A 238 13.72 -18.52 25.03
CA SER A 238 13.65 -17.63 23.88
C SER A 238 15.03 -17.20 23.36
N SER A 239 15.23 -17.20 22.05
CA SER A 239 16.33 -16.47 21.41
C SER A 239 15.78 -15.62 20.26
N ASP A 240 15.44 -14.40 20.64
CA ASP A 240 15.82 -13.15 19.99
C ASP A 240 16.30 -13.27 18.52
N SER A 241 15.36 -13.14 17.58
CA SER A 241 15.69 -12.86 16.19
C SER A 241 15.83 -11.35 16.02
N THR A 242 17.03 -10.83 16.31
CA THR A 242 17.43 -9.49 15.90
C THR A 242 17.45 -9.45 14.38
N ILE A 243 16.38 -8.93 13.79
CA ILE A 243 16.34 -8.58 12.37
C ILE A 243 17.18 -7.31 12.22
N VAL A 244 18.40 -7.47 11.70
CA VAL A 244 19.20 -6.34 11.26
C VAL A 244 18.64 -5.88 9.92
N ILE A 245 17.77 -4.86 9.96
CA ILE A 245 17.41 -4.08 8.78
C ILE A 245 18.65 -3.27 8.40
N THR A 246 19.29 -3.62 7.27
CA THR A 246 20.31 -2.75 6.69
C THR A 246 19.65 -1.93 5.59
N ALA A 247 19.59 -0.62 5.78
CA ALA A 247 19.22 0.31 4.72
C ALA A 247 20.33 0.28 3.65
N ALA A 248 19.94 0.04 2.40
CA ALA A 248 20.80 0.26 1.24
C ALA A 248 20.72 1.73 0.79
#